data_AF-A0A1G0K7N9-F1
#
_entry.id   AF-A0A1G0K7N9-F1
#
_cell.length_a   1.000
_cell.length_b   1.000
_cell.length_c   1.000
_cell.angle_alpha   90.00
_cell.angle_beta   90.00
_cell.angle_gamma   90.00
#
_symmetry.space_group_name_H-M   'P 1'
#
loop_
_entity.id
_entity.type
_entity.pdbx_description
1 polymer ?
#
loop_
_entity_poly.entity_id
_entity_poly.type
_entity_poly.pdbx_seq_one_letter_code
_entity_poly.pdbx_strand_id
1 'polypeptide(L)'
;MGQREDIDRHLNVFGEPLLPCSLKPVTGFYRDGCCRTGVDDVGRHVVCVEVTREFLEFSRAHGNDLSTPAKGFGFPGLRPGDRWCLCGLRWKEAYEAGMAPRVVLAATHLSMLQIVDISILKGFAVDVN
;
A
#
# COMPACT_ATOMS: atom_id res chain seq x y z
N MET A 1 -29.50 -23.71 -3.05
CA MET A 1 -29.35 -23.29 -1.65
C MET A 1 -27.96 -23.75 -1.22
N GLY A 2 -27.02 -22.82 -1.08
CA GLY A 2 -25.58 -23.10 -0.97
C GLY A 2 -24.77 -21.87 -1.34
N GLN A 3 -24.96 -20.84 -0.52
CA GLN A 3 -24.25 -19.57 -0.38
C GLN A 3 -23.13 -19.27 -1.41
N ARG A 4 -23.42 -18.41 -2.38
CA ARG A 4 -22.41 -17.48 -2.92
C ARG A 4 -22.26 -16.41 -1.85
N GLU A 5 -21.48 -16.72 -0.81
CA GLU A 5 -21.08 -15.74 0.18
C GLU A 5 -20.39 -14.60 -0.57
N ASP A 6 -20.78 -13.38 -0.23
CA ASP A 6 -20.13 -12.14 -0.61
C ASP A 6 -18.63 -12.22 -0.26
N ILE A 7 -17.82 -12.80 -1.16
CA ILE A 7 -16.40 -12.45 -1.20
C ILE A 7 -16.43 -10.97 -1.52
N ASP A 8 -16.16 -10.14 -0.52
CA ASP A 8 -15.78 -8.74 -0.66
C ASP A 8 -14.54 -8.72 -1.57
N ARG A 9 -14.77 -8.82 -2.89
CA ARG A 9 -13.76 -9.02 -3.91
C ARG A 9 -13.10 -7.68 -4.13
N HIS A 10 -12.28 -7.28 -3.16
CA HIS A 10 -11.29 -6.26 -3.37
C HIS A 10 -10.43 -6.68 -4.55
N LEU A 11 -10.41 -5.83 -5.58
CA LEU A 11 -9.67 -6.08 -6.80
C LEU A 11 -8.35 -5.32 -6.74
N ASN A 12 -7.33 -5.86 -7.40
CA ASN A 12 -6.10 -5.15 -7.66
C ASN A 12 -6.26 -4.20 -8.87
N VAL A 13 -5.21 -3.43 -9.20
CA VAL A 13 -5.20 -2.48 -10.34
C VAL A 13 -5.41 -3.12 -11.71
N PHE A 14 -5.34 -4.45 -11.82
CA PHE A 14 -5.67 -5.20 -13.05
C PHE A 14 -7.12 -5.68 -13.09
N GLY A 15 -7.90 -5.44 -12.05
CA GLY A 15 -9.27 -5.96 -11.93
C GLY A 15 -9.31 -7.44 -11.49
N GLU A 16 -8.20 -8.00 -11.02
CA GLU A 16 -8.10 -9.37 -10.53
C GLU A 16 -8.22 -9.40 -8.98
N PRO A 17 -8.42 -10.57 -8.34
CA PRO A 17 -8.43 -10.64 -6.88
C PRO A 17 -7.19 -10.01 -6.23
N LEU A 18 -7.40 -9.17 -5.23
CA LEU A 18 -6.32 -8.51 -4.50
C LEU A 18 -5.45 -9.53 -3.74
N LEU A 19 -4.15 -9.55 -4.02
CA LEU A 19 -3.20 -10.38 -3.30
C LEU A 19 -2.77 -9.74 -1.97
N PRO A 20 -2.35 -10.55 -0.97
CA PRO A 20 -1.73 -10.03 0.24
C PRO A 20 -0.46 -9.22 -0.06
N CYS A 21 -0.32 -8.08 0.61
CA CYS A 21 0.87 -7.23 0.52
C CYS A 21 1.98 -7.70 1.45
N SER A 22 1.68 -7.90 2.75
CA SER A 22 2.65 -8.37 3.74
C SER A 22 1.99 -8.97 4.98
N LEU A 23 2.53 -10.08 5.47
CA LEU A 23 2.13 -10.68 6.75
C LEU A 23 3.21 -10.54 7.83
N LYS A 24 4.41 -10.07 7.47
CA LYS A 24 5.54 -9.85 8.38
C LYS A 24 6.43 -8.72 7.83
N PRO A 25 6.28 -7.47 8.32
CA PRO A 25 5.28 -7.03 9.30
C PRO A 25 3.85 -7.09 8.75
N VAL A 26 2.86 -7.34 9.62
CA VAL A 26 1.44 -7.33 9.19
C VAL A 26 1.04 -5.91 8.82
N THR A 27 0.57 -5.74 7.59
CA THR A 27 0.16 -4.45 7.02
C THR A 27 -1.36 -4.35 6.82
N GLY A 28 -1.82 -3.30 6.14
CA GLY A 28 -3.21 -3.03 5.82
C GLY A 28 -3.87 -2.20 6.93
N PHE A 29 -4.81 -1.33 6.56
CA PHE A 29 -5.57 -0.53 7.51
C PHE A 29 -6.24 -1.43 8.57
N TYR A 30 -6.84 -2.54 8.11
CA TYR A 30 -7.49 -3.54 8.96
C TYR A 30 -6.55 -4.59 9.58
N ARG A 31 -5.23 -4.46 9.36
CA ARG A 31 -4.19 -5.38 9.89
C ARG A 31 -4.41 -6.86 9.52
N ASP A 32 -4.83 -7.12 8.29
CA ASP A 32 -5.00 -8.46 7.71
C ASP A 32 -3.96 -8.79 6.63
N GLY A 33 -3.03 -7.88 6.37
CA GLY A 33 -1.98 -8.02 5.38
C GLY A 33 -2.34 -7.59 3.95
N CYS A 34 -3.58 -7.15 3.71
CA CYS A 34 -4.04 -6.71 2.40
C CYS A 34 -4.23 -5.19 2.34
N CYS A 35 -3.98 -4.57 1.18
CA CYS A 35 -4.23 -3.14 0.98
C CYS A 35 -5.69 -2.84 0.63
N ARG A 36 -6.61 -3.58 1.26
CA ARG A 36 -8.04 -3.30 1.12
C ARG A 36 -8.43 -2.10 1.97
N THR A 37 -9.45 -1.40 1.50
CA THR A 37 -9.94 -0.15 2.08
C THR A 37 -11.45 -0.25 2.29
N GLY A 38 -12.00 0.57 3.17
CA GLY A 38 -13.43 0.73 3.37
C GLY A 38 -13.76 2.14 3.86
N VAL A 39 -14.99 2.35 4.32
CA VAL A 39 -15.49 3.67 4.74
C VAL A 39 -14.70 4.28 5.91
N ASP A 40 -14.10 3.45 6.76
CA ASP A 40 -13.32 3.89 7.92
C ASP A 40 -11.89 4.31 7.54
N ASP A 41 -11.38 3.86 6.39
CA ASP A 41 -10.02 4.16 5.94
C ASP A 41 -9.99 5.47 5.12
N VAL A 42 -10.10 6.58 5.85
CA VAL A 42 -10.02 7.93 5.26
C VAL A 42 -8.67 8.16 4.57
N GLY A 43 -7.61 7.53 5.06
CA GLY A 43 -6.25 7.62 4.50
C GLY A 43 -6.08 6.88 3.17
N ARG A 44 -6.99 5.94 2.86
CA ARG A 44 -6.95 5.06 1.68
C ARG A 44 -5.60 4.36 1.57
N HIS A 45 -5.32 3.42 2.46
CA HIS A 45 -4.12 2.58 2.48
C HIS A 45 -4.17 1.52 1.36
N VAL A 46 -4.20 1.99 0.11
CA VAL A 46 -4.57 1.20 -1.07
C VAL A 46 -3.40 0.79 -1.94
N VAL A 47 -2.19 1.29 -1.69
CA VAL A 47 -0.99 0.96 -2.49
C VAL A 47 0.00 0.13 -1.70
N CYS A 48 0.30 -1.07 -2.21
CA CYS A 48 1.34 -1.92 -1.64
C CYS A 48 2.69 -1.45 -2.15
N VAL A 49 3.51 -0.95 -1.25
CA VAL A 49 4.85 -0.44 -1.57
C VAL A 49 5.91 -1.35 -0.97
N GLU A 50 7.07 -1.43 -1.63
CA GLU A 50 8.30 -1.91 -1.02
C GLU A 50 9.15 -0.69 -0.65
N VAL A 51 9.25 -0.40 0.65
CA VAL A 51 9.85 0.85 1.11
C VAL A 51 11.36 0.85 0.92
N THR A 52 11.92 2.01 0.55
CA THR A 52 13.36 2.25 0.49
C THR A 52 13.79 3.15 1.64
N ARG A 53 15.10 3.25 1.89
CA ARG A 53 15.61 4.17 2.91
C ARG A 53 15.27 5.61 2.55
N GLU A 54 15.46 5.98 1.28
CA GLU A 54 15.24 7.31 0.74
C GLU A 54 13.77 7.72 0.87
N PHE A 55 12.84 6.80 0.58
CA PHE A 55 11.42 7.03 0.81
C PHE A 55 11.09 7.20 2.30
N LEU A 56 11.66 6.39 3.18
CA LEU A 56 11.40 6.47 4.63
C LEU A 56 11.87 7.81 5.22
N GLU A 57 13.05 8.28 4.80
CA GLU A 57 13.59 9.60 5.17
C GLU A 57 12.69 10.73 4.64
N PHE A 58 12.31 10.67 3.35
CA PHE A 58 11.37 11.61 2.75
C PHE A 58 10.03 11.64 3.50
N SER A 59 9.42 10.47 3.74
CA SER A 59 8.11 10.35 4.36
C SER A 59 8.11 10.94 5.78
N ARG A 60 9.17 10.65 6.55
CA ARG A 60 9.36 11.24 7.88
C ARG A 60 9.48 12.76 7.83
N ALA A 61 10.26 13.30 6.88
CA ALA A 61 10.40 14.75 6.71
C ALA A 61 9.08 15.45 6.31
N HIS A 62 8.15 14.72 5.69
CA HIS A 62 6.83 15.20 5.27
C HIS A 62 5.70 14.82 6.26
N GLY A 63 6.07 14.54 7.52
CA GLY A 63 5.13 14.33 8.62
C GLY A 63 4.45 12.95 8.63
N ASN A 64 5.01 11.96 7.92
CA ASN A 64 4.55 10.58 7.90
C ASN A 64 5.70 9.64 8.31
N ASP A 65 6.05 9.62 9.60
CA ASP A 65 7.13 8.78 10.10
C ASP A 65 6.70 7.30 10.13
N LEU A 66 7.18 6.55 9.14
CA LEU A 66 7.00 5.11 9.03
C LEU A 66 8.19 4.31 9.59
N SER A 67 9.22 4.96 10.13
CA SER A 67 10.43 4.27 10.62
C SER A 67 10.41 4.10 12.14
N THR A 68 9.82 5.04 12.86
CA THR A 68 9.77 4.98 14.33
C THR A 68 8.70 3.98 14.81
N PRO A 69 9.05 2.99 15.65
CA PRO A 69 8.07 2.06 16.20
C PRO A 69 7.04 2.77 17.09
N ALA A 70 5.76 2.43 16.94
CA ALA A 70 4.67 2.94 17.78
C ALA A 70 3.96 1.77 18.48
N LYS A 71 4.51 1.35 19.63
CA LYS A 71 4.05 0.17 20.39
C LYS A 71 2.56 0.19 20.73
N GLY A 72 2.01 1.37 21.04
CA GLY A 72 0.58 1.54 21.35
C GLY A 72 -0.37 1.22 20.19
N PHE A 73 0.13 1.24 18.95
CA PHE A 73 -0.63 0.95 17.73
C PHE A 73 -0.21 -0.36 17.05
N GLY A 74 0.60 -1.18 17.72
CA GLY A 74 1.15 -2.41 17.14
C GLY A 74 2.00 -2.17 15.88
N PHE A 75 2.54 -0.97 15.70
CA PHE A 75 3.35 -0.61 14.54
C PHE A 75 4.84 -0.82 14.84
N PRO A 76 5.54 -1.72 14.14
CA PRO A 76 6.93 -2.08 14.47
C PRO A 76 7.96 -1.05 14.00
N GLY A 77 7.58 -0.08 13.17
CA GLY A 77 8.52 0.71 12.37
C GLY A 77 9.04 -0.11 11.20
N LEU A 78 9.08 0.50 10.02
CA LEU A 78 9.49 -0.15 8.77
C LEU A 78 10.99 0.01 8.53
N ARG A 79 11.53 -0.94 7.78
CA ARG A 79 12.90 -0.95 7.29
C ARG A 79 12.91 -1.07 5.76
N PRO A 80 13.98 -0.64 5.09
CA PRO A 80 14.12 -0.84 3.66
C PRO A 80 13.91 -2.31 3.26
N GLY A 81 13.08 -2.54 2.24
CA GLY A 81 12.64 -3.87 1.80
C GLY A 81 11.34 -4.36 2.42
N ASP A 82 10.85 -3.74 3.50
CA ASP A 82 9.53 -4.09 4.03
C ASP A 82 8.41 -3.72 3.04
N ARG A 83 7.40 -4.56 2.98
CA ARG A 83 6.17 -4.27 2.24
C ARG A 83 5.12 -3.67 3.15
N TRP A 84 4.48 -2.60 2.69
CA TRP A 84 3.48 -1.87 3.47
C TRP A 84 2.37 -1.30 2.60
N CYS A 85 1.17 -1.17 3.17
CA CYS A 85 0.04 -0.53 2.53
C CYS A 85 0.08 0.94 2.88
N LEU A 86 0.49 1.77 1.92
CA LEU A 86 0.63 3.20 2.08
C LEU A 86 -0.66 3.91 1.65
N CYS A 87 -0.93 5.07 2.25
CA CYS A 87 -1.96 5.98 1.76
C CYS A 87 -1.69 6.37 0.31
N GLY A 88 -2.68 6.22 -0.58
CA GLY A 88 -2.48 6.52 -2.00
C GLY A 88 -2.02 7.96 -2.27
N LEU A 89 -2.51 8.93 -1.49
CA LEU A 89 -2.07 10.33 -1.60
C LEU A 89 -0.62 10.55 -1.12
N ARG A 90 -0.14 9.77 -0.14
CA ARG A 90 1.27 9.84 0.31
C ARG A 90 2.22 9.22 -0.71
N TRP A 91 1.78 8.19 -1.43
CA TRP A 91 2.54 7.67 -2.56
C TRP A 91 2.62 8.71 -3.69
N LYS A 92 1.50 9.36 -4.03
CA LYS A 92 1.47 10.41 -5.05
C LYS A 92 2.39 11.59 -4.69
N GLU A 93 2.35 12.05 -3.44
CA GLU A 93 3.27 13.09 -2.93
C GLU A 93 4.73 12.69 -3.12
N ALA A 94 5.10 11.45 -2.78
CA ALA A 94 6.44 10.93 -3.00
C ALA A 94 6.80 10.84 -4.48
N TYR A 95 5.87 10.45 -5.34
CA TYR A 95 6.07 10.41 -6.80
C TYR A 95 6.37 11.79 -7.38
N GLU A 96 5.58 12.81 -7.01
CA GLU A 96 5.78 14.19 -7.47
C GLU A 96 7.12 14.77 -6.99
N ALA A 97 7.62 14.30 -5.85
CA ALA A 97 8.93 14.67 -5.31
C ALA A 97 10.11 13.81 -5.85
N GLY A 98 9.85 12.83 -6.71
CA GLY A 98 10.89 11.92 -7.21
C GLY A 98 11.41 10.90 -6.18
N MET A 99 10.66 10.67 -5.10
CA MET A 99 11.01 9.81 -3.95
C MET A 99 10.05 8.61 -3.80
N ALA A 100 9.22 8.33 -4.81
CA ALA A 100 8.24 7.24 -4.75
C ALA A 100 8.93 5.87 -4.57
N PRO A 101 8.45 5.04 -3.61
CA PRO A 101 8.91 3.67 -3.47
C PRO A 101 8.31 2.79 -4.59
N ARG A 102 8.93 1.64 -4.83
CA ARG A 102 8.42 0.65 -5.79
C ARG A 102 7.08 0.07 -5.33
N VAL A 103 6.28 -0.41 -6.28
CA VAL A 103 4.90 -0.85 -6.07
C VAL A 103 4.74 -2.33 -6.43
N VAL A 104 3.97 -3.06 -5.62
CA VAL A 104 3.49 -4.42 -5.94
C VAL A 104 2.07 -4.27 -6.52
N LEU A 105 1.92 -4.35 -7.84
CA LEU A 105 0.66 -4.06 -8.51
C LEU A 105 -0.43 -5.09 -8.18
N ALA A 106 -0.08 -6.37 -8.11
CA ALA A 106 -1.03 -7.43 -7.78
C ALA A 106 -1.60 -7.32 -6.35
N ALA A 107 -0.91 -6.59 -5.48
CA ALA A 107 -1.32 -6.30 -4.09
C ALA A 107 -1.77 -4.83 -3.88
N THR A 108 -1.88 -4.04 -4.95
CA THR A 108 -2.36 -2.64 -4.91
C THR A 108 -3.82 -2.60 -5.34
N HIS A 109 -4.67 -2.03 -4.50
CA HIS A 109 -6.12 -2.01 -4.68
C HIS A 109 -6.55 -1.13 -5.87
N LEU A 110 -7.60 -1.54 -6.57
CA LEU A 110 -8.10 -0.92 -7.79
C LEU A 110 -8.39 0.59 -7.63
N SER A 111 -8.85 1.01 -6.46
CA SER A 111 -9.13 2.43 -6.17
C SER A 111 -7.90 3.33 -6.23
N MET A 112 -6.67 2.79 -6.23
CA MET A 112 -5.46 3.56 -6.48
C MET A 112 -5.49 4.24 -7.86
N LEU A 113 -6.20 3.67 -8.84
CA LEU A 113 -6.38 4.24 -10.18
C LEU A 113 -7.23 5.52 -10.19
N GLN A 114 -7.91 5.85 -9.09
CA GLN A 114 -8.58 7.15 -8.92
C GLN A 114 -7.61 8.26 -8.51
N ILE A 115 -6.36 7.90 -8.16
CA ILE A 115 -5.34 8.82 -7.62
C ILE A 115 -4.18 8.97 -8.62
N VAL A 116 -3.72 7.86 -9.20
CA VAL A 116 -2.59 7.80 -10.13
C VAL A 116 -2.89 6.83 -11.27
N ASP A 117 -2.52 7.20 -12.51
CA ASP A 117 -2.68 6.36 -13.68
C ASP A 117 -1.86 5.06 -13.61
N ILE A 118 -2.43 3.99 -14.16
CA ILE A 118 -1.77 2.66 -14.18
C ILE A 118 -0.42 2.68 -14.92
N SER A 119 -0.26 3.53 -15.93
CA SER A 119 1.00 3.67 -16.68
C SER A 119 2.14 4.16 -15.78
N ILE A 120 1.85 5.11 -14.89
CA ILE A 120 2.81 5.60 -13.89
C ILE A 120 3.13 4.49 -12.91
N LEU A 121 2.12 3.83 -12.34
CA LEU A 121 2.32 2.73 -11.37
C LEU A 121 3.17 1.59 -11.96
N LYS A 122 2.95 1.24 -13.24
CA LYS A 122 3.76 0.24 -13.95
C LYS A 122 5.24 0.61 -14.05
N GLY A 123 5.57 1.90 -14.15
CA GLY A 123 6.96 2.37 -14.14
C GLY A 123 7.70 2.12 -12.81
N PHE A 124 6.96 1.85 -11.73
CA PHE A 124 7.51 1.58 -10.39
C PHE A 124 7.31 0.12 -9.95
N ALA A 125 6.80 -0.76 -10.83
CA ALA A 125 6.40 -2.10 -10.44
C ALA A 125 7.59 -3.01 -10.08
N VAL A 126 7.40 -3.90 -9.09
CA VAL A 126 8.34 -4.98 -8.77
C VAL A 126 7.87 -6.35 -9.26
N ASP A 127 6.60 -6.49 -9.59
CA ASP A 127 5.92 -7.75 -9.91
C ASP A 127 5.45 -7.85 -11.36
N VAL A 128 6.00 -7.02 -12.25
CA VAL A 128 5.82 -7.10 -13.70
C VAL A 128 7.11 -7.63 -14.32
N ASN A 129 7.11 -8.90 -14.70
CA ASN A 129 8.04 -9.47 -15.67
C ASN A 129 7.41 -9.45 -17.06
#